data_AF-A0A8J7PDB3-F1
#
_entry.id   AF-A0A8J7PDB3-F1
#
_cell.length_a   1.000
_cell.length_b   1.000
_cell.length_c   1.000
_cell.angle_alpha   90.00
_cell.angle_beta   90.00
_cell.angle_gamma   90.00
#
_symmetry.space_group_name_H-M   'P 1'
#
loop_
_entity.id
_entity.type
_entity.pdbx_description
1 polymer ?
#
loop_
_entity_poly.entity_id
_entity_poly.type
_entity_poly.pdbx_seq_one_letter_code
_entity_poly.pdbx_strand_id
1 'polypeptide(L)'
;MSKNLPEQQVCLEIDIDTAGRVFDSRPLYDTGNCPSKANHPDDSFLAATKQAVQQWRFEPARMCTFPDGVPKNDECQGTAVKVELMPIRLAFVFSFVIGHGGPAVKNALIQP
;
A
#
# COMPACT_ATOMS: atom_id res chain seq x y z
N MET A 1 29.62 -12.82 13.94
CA MET A 1 28.47 -13.69 14.22
C MET A 1 27.23 -12.94 13.78
N SER A 2 26.62 -13.35 12.66
CA SER A 2 25.42 -12.70 12.13
C SER A 2 24.26 -12.98 13.08
N LYS A 3 23.84 -11.94 13.80
CA LYS A 3 22.66 -11.99 14.66
C LYS A 3 21.46 -12.16 13.72
N ASN A 4 20.86 -13.35 13.67
CA ASN A 4 19.59 -13.53 12.97
C ASN A 4 18.56 -12.63 13.66
N LEU A 5 18.19 -11.54 13.00
CA LEU A 5 17.08 -10.71 13.44
C LEU A 5 15.80 -11.48 13.07
N PRO A 6 14.86 -11.71 14.02
CA PRO A 6 13.55 -12.24 13.66
C PRO A 6 12.90 -11.32 12.61
N GLU A 7 12.11 -11.91 11.71
CA GLU A 7 11.37 -11.14 10.70
C GLU A 7 10.64 -9.97 11.35
N GLN A 8 10.85 -8.76 10.83
CA GLN A 8 10.10 -7.59 11.28
C GLN A 8 8.97 -7.35 10.29
N GLN A 9 7.75 -7.19 10.81
CA GLN A 9 6.58 -6.89 10.00
C GLN A 9 6.07 -5.48 10.34
N VAL A 10 5.93 -4.64 9.32
CA VAL A 10 5.32 -3.32 9.42
C VAL A 10 4.07 -3.32 8.56
N CYS A 11 2.93 -2.92 9.12
CA CYS A 11 1.74 -2.65 8.34
C CYS A 11 1.43 -1.17 8.31
N LEU A 12 1.16 -0.64 7.12
CA LEU A 12 0.70 0.73 6.92
C LEU A 12 -0.58 0.76 6.12
N GLU A 13 -1.50 1.62 6.54
CA GLU A 13 -2.52 2.17 5.66
C GLU A 13 -1.97 3.46 5.04
N ILE A 14 -2.13 3.63 3.74
CA ILE A 14 -1.70 4.83 3.00
C ILE A 14 -2.91 5.48 2.32
N ASP A 15 -2.97 6.81 2.39
CA ASP A 15 -3.94 7.61 1.65
C ASP A 15 -3.28 8.18 0.39
N ILE A 16 -3.93 7.95 -0.76
CA ILE A 16 -3.47 8.32 -2.09
C ILE A 16 -4.43 9.36 -2.66
N ASP A 17 -3.90 10.50 -3.11
CA ASP A 17 -4.70 11.58 -3.70
C ASP A 17 -5.16 11.26 -5.13
N THR A 18 -5.97 12.16 -5.70
CA THR A 18 -6.50 12.03 -7.07
C THR A 18 -5.43 12.10 -8.16
N ALA A 19 -4.19 12.47 -7.83
CA ALA A 19 -3.04 12.48 -8.72
C ALA A 19 -2.11 11.27 -8.49
N GLY A 20 -2.52 10.29 -7.67
CA GLY A 20 -1.74 9.10 -7.39
C GLY A 20 -0.58 9.31 -6.41
N ARG A 21 -0.58 10.42 -5.64
CA ARG A 21 0.46 10.69 -4.65
C ARG A 21 0.03 10.18 -3.28
N VAL A 22 0.91 9.44 -2.61
CA VAL A 22 0.75 9.17 -1.17
C VAL A 22 0.91 10.49 -0.41
N PHE A 23 -0.10 10.88 0.36
CA PHE A 23 -0.06 12.11 1.17
C PHE A 23 -0.17 11.87 2.68
N ASP A 24 -0.62 10.69 3.10
CA ASP A 24 -0.61 10.27 4.51
C ASP A 24 -0.33 8.76 4.64
N SER A 25 0.20 8.36 5.80
CA SER A 25 0.40 6.96 6.16
C SER A 25 0.26 6.72 7.67
N ARG A 26 -0.50 5.69 8.04
CA ARG A 26 -0.82 5.35 9.43
C ARG A 26 -0.46 3.89 9.73
N PRO A 27 0.10 3.58 10.90
CA PRO A 27 0.34 2.19 11.30
C PRO A 27 -0.98 1.44 11.43
N LEU A 28 -0.98 0.18 11.00
CA LEU A 28 -2.09 -0.74 11.15
C LEU A 28 -1.67 -1.93 12.02
N TYR A 29 -2.53 -2.34 12.94
CA TYR A 29 -2.29 -3.44 13.88
C TYR A 29 -3.52 -4.32 14.02
N ASP A 30 -3.34 -5.53 14.54
CA ASP A 30 -4.42 -6.42 14.96
C ASP A 30 -5.45 -6.76 13.85
N THR A 31 -5.00 -6.84 12.59
CA THR A 31 -5.84 -7.20 11.42
C THR A 31 -5.03 -7.94 10.36
N GLY A 32 -5.64 -8.93 9.68
CA GLY A 32 -4.98 -9.74 8.66
C GLY A 32 -3.66 -10.35 9.16
N ASN A 33 -2.59 -10.11 8.41
CA ASN A 33 -1.23 -10.53 8.78
C ASN A 33 -0.43 -9.43 9.51
N CYS A 34 -1.11 -8.42 10.07
CA CYS A 34 -0.43 -7.35 10.80
C CYS A 34 -0.08 -7.76 12.23
N PRO A 35 1.06 -7.28 12.75
CA PRO A 35 1.45 -7.54 14.12
C PRO A 35 0.42 -7.00 15.09
N SER A 36 0.36 -7.60 16.28
CA SER A 36 -0.43 -7.03 17.37
C SER A 36 0.17 -5.71 17.83
N LYS A 37 -0.68 -4.77 18.27
CA LYS A 37 -0.21 -3.49 18.81
C LYS A 37 0.74 -3.66 20.01
N ALA A 38 0.57 -4.71 20.79
CA ALA A 38 1.44 -5.04 21.93
C ALA A 38 2.85 -5.50 21.51
N ASN A 39 2.99 -6.03 20.29
CA ASN A 39 4.24 -6.53 19.72
C ASN A 39 4.55 -5.77 18.42
N HIS A 40 4.49 -4.44 18.46
CA HIS A 40 4.78 -3.61 17.29
C HIS A 40 6.26 -3.74 16.90
N PRO A 41 6.59 -3.62 15.61
CA PRO A 41 7.97 -3.62 15.14
C PRO A 41 8.74 -2.45 15.75
N ASP A 42 10.07 -2.59 15.82
CA ASP A 42 10.95 -1.50 16.24
C ASP A 42 10.66 -0.21 15.44
N ASP A 43 10.57 0.91 16.16
CA ASP A 43 10.16 2.21 15.62
C ASP A 43 11.00 2.66 14.41
N SER A 44 12.25 2.21 14.31
CA SER A 44 13.11 2.51 13.16
C SER A 44 12.60 1.90 11.86
N PHE A 45 12.05 0.68 11.89
CA PHE A 45 11.44 0.03 10.71
C PHE A 45 10.15 0.74 10.31
N LEU A 46 9.34 1.13 11.30
CA LEU A 46 8.11 1.89 11.06
C LEU A 46 8.42 3.25 10.41
N ALA A 47 9.38 3.99 10.96
CA ALA A 47 9.79 5.29 10.43
C ALA A 47 10.35 5.17 9.01
N ALA A 48 11.24 4.20 8.77
CA ALA A 48 11.82 3.97 7.44
C ALA A 48 10.75 3.60 6.41
N THR A 49 9.78 2.76 6.78
CA THR A 49 8.68 2.36 5.90
C THR A 49 7.79 3.56 5.57
N LYS A 50 7.42 4.37 6.57
CA LYS A 50 6.64 5.62 6.38
C LYS A 50 7.34 6.58 5.43
N GLN A 51 8.64 6.80 5.62
CA GLN A 51 9.43 7.67 4.75
C GLN A 51 9.47 7.14 3.31
N ALA A 52 9.62 5.82 3.12
CA ALA A 52 9.66 5.21 1.80
C ALA A 52 8.31 5.31 1.07
N VAL A 53 7.19 5.00 1.74
CA VAL A 53 5.86 5.03 1.08
C VAL A 53 5.42 6.45 0.71
N GLN A 54 5.86 7.48 1.43
CA GLN A 54 5.59 8.87 1.06
C GLN A 54 6.18 9.27 -0.31
N GLN A 55 7.21 8.54 -0.77
CA GLN A 55 7.84 8.77 -2.07
C GLN A 55 7.14 8.01 -3.20
N TRP A 56 6.20 7.12 -2.89
CA TRP A 56 5.51 6.33 -3.90
C TRP A 56 4.59 7.19 -4.77
N ARG A 57 4.41 6.68 -5.99
CA ARG A 57 3.53 7.23 -7.02
C ARG A 57 2.75 6.10 -7.65
N PHE A 58 1.45 6.28 -7.74
CA PHE A 58 0.51 5.36 -8.34
C PHE A 58 -0.07 5.96 -9.61
N GLU A 59 -0.56 5.10 -10.50
CA GLU A 59 -1.52 5.57 -11.49
C GLU A 59 -2.79 6.07 -10.77
N PRO A 60 -3.32 7.25 -11.11
CA PRO A 60 -4.54 7.75 -10.50
C PRO A 60 -5.68 6.74 -10.58
N ALA A 61 -6.29 6.45 -9.44
CA ALA A 61 -7.50 5.66 -9.39
C ALA A 61 -8.65 6.43 -10.08
N ARG A 62 -9.44 5.70 -10.86
CA ARG A 62 -10.53 6.27 -11.64
C ARG A 62 -11.79 5.44 -11.50
N MET A 63 -12.93 6.12 -11.39
CA MET A 63 -14.26 5.56 -11.52
C MET A 63 -14.82 5.97 -12.89
N CYS A 64 -15.39 5.00 -13.60
CA CYS A 64 -15.82 5.20 -14.97
C CYS A 64 -17.30 4.87 -15.10
N THR A 65 -18.09 5.87 -15.48
CA THR A 65 -19.53 5.73 -15.68
C THR A 65 -19.81 5.60 -17.17
N PHE A 66 -20.23 4.41 -17.58
CA PHE A 66 -20.56 4.06 -18.95
C PHE A 66 -22.05 4.29 -19.21
N PRO A 67 -22.42 5.07 -20.25
CA PRO A 67 -23.81 5.20 -20.68
C PRO A 67 -24.42 3.88 -21.15
N ASP A 68 -25.75 3.83 -21.23
CA ASP A 68 -26.46 2.67 -21.76
C ASP A 68 -26.03 2.35 -23.19
N GLY A 69 -25.79 1.07 -23.46
CA GLY A 69 -25.33 0.60 -24.77
C GLY A 69 -23.83 0.78 -25.02
N VAL A 70 -23.07 1.41 -24.12
CA VAL A 70 -21.60 1.50 -24.21
C VAL A 70 -20.97 0.32 -23.45
N PRO A 71 -20.14 -0.53 -24.10
CA PRO A 71 -19.44 -1.62 -23.42
C PRO A 71 -18.47 -1.10 -22.35
N LYS A 72 -18.50 -1.73 -21.17
CA LYS A 72 -17.54 -1.45 -20.09
C LYS A 72 -16.16 -2.01 -20.44
N ASN A 73 -15.11 -1.30 -20.04
CA ASN A 73 -13.71 -1.71 -20.18
C ASN A 73 -12.85 -1.07 -19.08
N ASP A 74 -11.63 -1.58 -18.89
CA ASP A 74 -10.73 -1.15 -17.81
C ASP A 74 -9.96 0.14 -18.18
N GLU A 75 -9.89 0.45 -19.47
CA GLU A 75 -9.25 1.64 -20.02
C GLU A 75 -10.15 2.90 -19.95
N CYS A 76 -11.41 2.74 -19.54
CA CYS A 76 -12.41 3.81 -19.48
C CYS A 76 -12.65 4.52 -20.82
N GLN A 77 -12.59 3.78 -21.91
CA GLN A 77 -12.75 4.29 -23.26
C GLN A 77 -14.21 4.17 -23.72
N GLY A 78 -14.66 5.14 -24.52
CA GLY A 78 -15.98 5.13 -25.15
C GLY A 78 -16.58 6.52 -25.28
N THR A 79 -17.54 6.66 -26.19
CA THR A 79 -18.26 7.92 -26.39
C THR A 79 -19.04 8.29 -25.13
N ALA A 80 -18.85 9.52 -24.64
CA ALA A 80 -19.53 10.07 -23.46
C ALA A 80 -19.32 9.28 -22.14
N VAL A 81 -18.28 8.45 -22.05
CA VAL A 81 -17.84 7.86 -20.77
C VAL A 81 -17.36 8.99 -19.85
N LYS A 82 -17.90 9.03 -18.63
CA LYS A 82 -17.46 9.98 -17.60
C LYS A 82 -16.39 9.34 -16.74
N VAL A 83 -15.25 10.01 -16.61
CA VAL A 83 -14.12 9.57 -15.79
C VAL A 83 -13.96 10.51 -14.61
N GLU A 84 -14.01 9.95 -13.41
CA GLU A 84 -13.82 10.67 -12.15
C GLU A 84 -12.57 10.11 -11.45
N LEU A 85 -11.63 11.00 -11.11
CA LEU A 85 -10.44 10.62 -10.34
C LEU A 85 -10.78 10.57 -8.86
N MET A 86 -10.39 9.48 -8.21
CA MET A 86 -10.80 9.19 -6.84
C MET A 86 -9.58 9.11 -5.91
N PRO A 87 -9.61 9.76 -4.73
CA PRO A 87 -8.66 9.42 -3.68
C PRO A 87 -8.98 8.01 -3.18
N ILE A 88 -7.94 7.23 -2.91
CA ILE A 88 -8.10 5.85 -2.42
C ILE A 88 -7.21 5.61 -1.20
N ARG A 89 -7.58 4.56 -0.47
CA ARG A 89 -6.88 4.09 0.71
C ARG A 89 -6.52 2.64 0.52
N LEU A 90 -5.24 2.33 0.69
CA LEU A 90 -4.71 0.97 0.55
C LEU A 90 -3.96 0.58 1.81
N ALA A 91 -4.04 -0.69 2.18
CA ALA A 91 -3.29 -1.25 3.30
C ALA A 91 -2.21 -2.19 2.77
N PHE A 92 -1.00 -2.08 3.32
CA PHE A 92 0.17 -2.87 2.93
C PHE A 92 0.82 -3.50 4.15
N VAL A 93 1.34 -4.71 3.98
CA VAL A 93 2.26 -5.38 4.90
C VAL A 93 3.66 -5.39 4.30
N PHE A 94 4.67 -5.10 5.11
CA PHE A 94 6.09 -5.10 4.76
C PHE A 94 6.83 -6.08 5.67
N SER A 95 7.45 -7.10 5.08
CA SER A 95 8.26 -8.10 5.76
C SER A 95 9.74 -7.83 5.51
N PHE A 96 10.47 -7.52 6.58
CA PHE A 96 11.92 -7.33 6.59
C PHE A 96 12.58 -8.63 7.04
N VAL A 97 13.41 -9.21 6.17
CA VAL A 97 14.11 -10.47 6.43
C VAL A 97 15.61 -10.28 6.25
N ILE A 98 16.40 -10.89 7.13
CA ILE A 98 17.87 -11.02 6.96
C ILE A 98 18.16 -12.49 6.70
N GLY A 99 18.42 -12.83 5.44
CA GLY A 99 18.73 -14.20 5.02
C GLY A 99 20.20 -14.35 4.60
N HIS A 100 20.56 -15.54 4.11
CA HIS A 100 21.91 -15.83 3.60
C HIS A 100 22.35 -14.94 2.42
N GLY A 101 21.41 -14.32 1.71
CA GLY A 101 21.65 -13.37 0.62
C GLY A 101 21.72 -11.89 1.06
N GLY A 102 21.66 -11.60 2.36
CA GLY A 102 21.61 -10.24 2.89
C GLY A 102 20.20 -9.75 3.23
N PRO A 103 20.04 -8.45 3.54
CA PRO A 103 18.76 -7.86 3.90
C PRO A 103 17.83 -7.76 2.67
N ALA A 104 16.57 -8.14 2.84
CA ALA A 104 15.53 -7.99 1.82
C ALA A 104 14.22 -7.51 2.45
N VAL A 105 13.42 -6.79 1.66
CA VAL A 105 12.08 -6.34 2.03
C VAL A 105 11.08 -6.87 1.01
N LYS A 106 9.99 -7.47 1.49
CA LYS A 106 8.85 -7.87 0.67
C LYS A 106 7.64 -7.07 1.11
N ASN A 107 6.80 -6.65 0.17
CA ASN A 107 5.54 -5.99 0.49
C ASN A 107 4.37 -6.59 -0.28
N ALA A 108 3.18 -6.57 0.33
CA ALA A 108 1.94 -7.04 -0.29
C ALA A 108 0.77 -6.16 0.14
N LEU A 109 -0.25 -6.07 -0.72
CA LEU A 109 -1.54 -5.48 -0.35
C LEU A 109 -2.23 -6.38 0.68
N ILE A 110 -2.78 -5.76 1.72
CA ILE A 110 -3.67 -6.43 2.66
C ILE A 110 -5.04 -6.44 2.01
N GLN A 111 -5.53 -7.62 1.65
CA GLN A 111 -6.89 -7.78 1.16
C GLN A 111 -7.86 -7.61 2.33
N PRO A 112 -8.97 -6.85 2.15
CA PRO A 112 -10.02 -6.73 3.16
C PRO A 112 -10.71 -8.05 3.46
#